data_AF-A0A0Q7J4U5-F1
#
_entry.id   AF-A0A0Q7J4U5-F1
#
_cell.length_a   1.000
_cell.length_b   1.000
_cell.length_c   1.000
_cell.angle_alpha   90.00
_cell.angle_beta   90.00
_cell.angle_gamma   90.00
#
_symmetry.space_group_name_H-M   'P 1'
#
loop_
_entity.id
_entity.type
_entity.pdbx_description
1 polymer ?
#
loop_
_entity_poly.entity_id
_entity_poly.type
_entity_poly.pdbx_seq_one_letter_code
_entity_poly.pdbx_strand_id
1 'polypeptide(L)'
;MYRDGKLEWELGPFIKADEINPILLPEAEASFICPVRNGEVNWEEKDLFNPTAIVREGEVHLLYRAEDRVGKYEGTSRIGHAVSRDGLQFKKEREPVLYPEQDSFHTLEWEGGCEDPRIVEDTNGTYYMMYTAYDGIKARLCVATSVNLTSWSKHGLAFGQA
;
A
#
# COMPACT_ATOMS: atom_id res chain seq x y z
N MET A 1 -3.77 -13.19 33.70
CA MET A 1 -4.70 -14.27 34.12
C MET A 1 -5.57 -14.62 32.91
N TYR A 2 -6.31 -15.74 32.91
CA TYR A 2 -7.27 -16.02 31.84
C TYR A 2 -8.61 -15.35 32.18
N ARG A 3 -9.22 -14.65 31.22
CA ARG A 3 -10.61 -14.18 31.30
C ARG A 3 -11.38 -14.81 30.15
N ASP A 4 -12.47 -15.51 30.46
CA ASP A 4 -13.32 -16.20 29.46
C ASP A 4 -12.55 -17.11 28.48
N GLY A 5 -11.52 -17.81 28.98
CA GLY A 5 -10.72 -18.75 28.19
C GLY A 5 -9.63 -18.12 27.31
N LYS A 6 -9.37 -16.81 27.44
CA LYS A 6 -8.31 -16.09 26.70
C LYS A 6 -7.31 -15.42 27.62
N LEU A 7 -6.08 -15.26 27.12
CA LEU A 7 -5.06 -14.49 27.83
C LEU A 7 -5.40 -12.99 27.74
N GLU A 8 -5.29 -12.28 28.86
CA GLU A 8 -5.63 -10.84 28.95
C GLU A 8 -4.89 -9.91 27.98
N TRP A 9 -3.78 -10.35 27.38
CA TRP A 9 -2.98 -9.55 26.45
C TRP A 9 -3.33 -9.79 24.98
N GLU A 10 -4.16 -10.78 24.66
CA GLU A 10 -4.49 -11.13 23.29
C GLU A 10 -5.42 -10.09 22.65
N LEU A 11 -5.08 -9.66 21.44
CA LEU A 11 -5.99 -8.87 20.62
C LEU A 11 -6.96 -9.83 19.91
N GLY A 12 -8.25 -9.75 20.25
CA GLY A 12 -9.30 -10.52 19.58
C GLY A 12 -10.49 -10.89 20.47
N PRO A 13 -11.43 -11.70 19.97
CA PRO A 13 -11.39 -12.37 18.67
C PRO A 13 -11.66 -11.40 17.51
N PHE A 14 -11.10 -11.71 16.34
CA PHE A 14 -11.52 -11.08 15.09
C PHE A 14 -12.62 -11.92 14.46
N ILE A 15 -13.78 -11.31 14.23
CA ILE A 15 -14.93 -11.94 13.57
C ILE A 15 -15.05 -11.32 12.19
N LYS A 16 -15.13 -12.15 11.15
CA LYS A 16 -15.26 -11.67 9.77
C LYS A 16 -16.68 -11.16 9.51
N ALA A 17 -16.77 -10.06 8.77
CA ALA A 17 -18.02 -9.64 8.13
C ALA A 17 -18.13 -10.35 6.77
N ASP A 18 -18.57 -11.61 6.78
CA ASP A 18 -18.54 -12.47 5.58
C ASP A 18 -19.40 -11.91 4.44
N GLU A 19 -20.53 -11.25 4.74
CA GLU A 19 -21.44 -10.67 3.73
C GLU A 19 -20.83 -9.48 2.97
N ILE A 20 -19.80 -8.83 3.51
CA ILE A 20 -19.19 -7.62 2.95
C ILE A 20 -17.87 -7.94 2.25
N ASN A 21 -17.19 -9.02 2.63
CA ASN A 21 -15.88 -9.35 2.07
C ASN A 21 -16.00 -9.90 0.63
N PRO A 22 -15.06 -9.55 -0.27
CA PRO A 22 -13.90 -8.67 -0.05
C PRO A 22 -14.27 -7.17 -0.08
N ILE A 23 -13.64 -6.39 0.81
CA ILE A 23 -13.89 -4.93 0.95
C ILE A 23 -13.31 -4.08 -0.19
N LEU A 24 -12.42 -4.65 -1.02
CA LEU A 24 -11.86 -4.05 -2.23
C LEU A 24 -11.79 -5.10 -3.34
N LEU A 25 -12.07 -4.68 -4.58
CA LEU A 25 -12.01 -5.51 -5.78
C LEU A 25 -11.25 -4.78 -6.91
N PRO A 26 -10.42 -5.50 -7.70
CA PRO A 26 -9.74 -4.96 -8.87
C PRO A 26 -10.70 -4.25 -9.82
N GLU A 27 -10.26 -3.14 -10.42
CA GLU A 27 -11.00 -2.41 -11.45
C GLU A 27 -10.18 -2.36 -12.73
N ALA A 28 -10.69 -2.98 -13.80
CA ALA A 28 -10.00 -3.06 -15.08
C ALA A 28 -9.82 -1.69 -15.77
N GLU A 29 -10.70 -0.74 -15.46
CA GLU A 29 -10.71 0.61 -16.06
C GLU A 29 -9.96 1.65 -15.20
N ALA A 30 -9.39 1.24 -14.07
CA ALA A 30 -8.60 2.12 -13.22
C ALA A 30 -7.22 2.31 -13.86
N SER A 31 -7.13 3.34 -14.71
CA SER A 31 -5.93 3.68 -15.45
C SER A 31 -5.15 4.83 -14.80
N PHE A 32 -3.83 4.83 -15.02
CA PHE A 32 -2.96 5.97 -14.68
C PHE A 32 -1.80 6.07 -15.67
N ILE A 33 -1.21 7.27 -15.78
CA ILE A 33 -0.01 7.48 -16.61
C ILE A 33 1.24 7.07 -15.82
N CYS A 34 1.80 5.91 -16.16
CA CYS A 34 3.01 5.40 -15.53
C CYS A 34 4.25 6.21 -15.97
N PRO A 35 4.93 6.93 -15.06
CA PRO A 35 6.05 7.79 -15.44
C PRO A 35 7.27 7.01 -15.93
N VAL A 36 7.46 5.77 -15.46
CA VAL A 36 8.58 4.92 -15.89
C VAL A 36 8.33 4.33 -17.28
N ARG A 37 7.08 3.95 -17.60
CA ARG A 37 6.71 3.43 -18.92
C ARG A 37 6.42 4.55 -19.95
N ASN A 38 6.21 5.77 -19.49
CA ASN A 38 5.75 6.90 -20.30
C ASN A 38 4.46 6.57 -21.08
N GLY A 39 3.48 5.98 -20.39
CA GLY A 39 2.24 5.52 -21.00
C GLY A 39 1.19 5.10 -19.97
N GLU A 40 -0.04 4.94 -20.44
CA GLU A 40 -1.18 4.51 -19.62
C GLU A 40 -1.08 3.02 -19.27
N VAL A 41 -1.42 2.66 -18.04
CA VAL A 41 -1.60 1.27 -17.61
C VAL A 41 -2.78 1.15 -16.64
N ASN A 42 -3.44 0.00 -16.65
CA ASN A 42 -4.51 -0.33 -15.71
C ASN A 42 -3.90 -0.88 -14.41
N TRP A 43 -3.61 0.02 -13.47
CA TRP A 43 -2.66 -0.24 -12.39
C TRP A 43 -3.13 -1.17 -11.28
N GLU A 44 -4.44 -1.37 -11.18
CA GLU A 44 -5.08 -2.25 -10.20
C GLU A 44 -5.97 -3.32 -10.85
N GLU A 45 -5.74 -3.65 -12.12
CA GLU A 45 -6.58 -4.59 -12.88
C GLU A 45 -6.40 -6.06 -12.47
N LYS A 46 -5.30 -6.39 -11.77
CA LYS A 46 -4.93 -7.77 -11.47
C LYS A 46 -5.35 -8.16 -10.05
N ASP A 47 -4.65 -7.64 -9.05
CA ASP A 47 -4.80 -8.03 -7.65
C ASP A 47 -4.77 -6.80 -6.72
N LEU A 48 -5.57 -6.85 -5.64
CA LEU A 48 -5.64 -5.85 -4.58
C LEU A 48 -5.48 -6.53 -3.21
N PHE A 49 -4.37 -6.28 -2.51
CA PHE A 49 -4.01 -7.07 -1.32
C PHE A 49 -2.96 -6.38 -0.43
N ASN A 50 -2.46 -7.11 0.57
CA ASN A 50 -1.41 -6.71 1.53
C ASN A 50 -1.50 -5.25 2.04
N PRO A 51 -2.64 -4.82 2.60
CA PRO A 51 -2.83 -3.42 2.95
C PRO A 51 -2.24 -3.05 4.32
N THR A 52 -2.15 -1.75 4.56
CA THR A 52 -2.10 -1.15 5.90
C THR A 52 -3.32 -0.30 6.15
N ALA A 53 -3.72 -0.16 7.41
CA ALA A 53 -4.83 0.68 7.83
C ALA A 53 -4.39 1.66 8.92
N ILE A 54 -4.83 2.91 8.80
CA ILE A 54 -4.66 3.98 9.79
C ILE A 54 -6.00 4.68 9.99
N VAL A 55 -6.27 5.14 11.23
CA VAL A 55 -7.43 5.98 11.53
C VAL A 55 -6.97 7.42 11.66
N ARG A 56 -7.61 8.33 10.92
CA ARG A 56 -7.35 9.77 10.98
C ARG A 56 -8.67 10.51 10.82
N GLU A 57 -8.90 11.56 11.63
CA GLU A 57 -10.09 12.42 11.50
C GLU A 57 -11.43 11.66 11.52
N GLY A 58 -11.46 10.49 12.18
CA GLY A 58 -12.65 9.64 12.26
C GLY A 58 -12.88 8.74 11.05
N GLU A 59 -11.96 8.70 10.09
CA GLU A 59 -12.02 7.86 8.90
C GLU A 59 -10.89 6.81 8.91
N VAL A 60 -11.17 5.64 8.33
CA VAL A 60 -10.20 4.56 8.10
C VAL A 60 -9.57 4.78 6.73
N HIS A 61 -8.27 5.00 6.72
CA HIS A 61 -7.44 5.08 5.53
C HIS A 61 -6.79 3.72 5.29
N LEU A 62 -7.08 3.10 4.15
CA LEU A 62 -6.51 1.83 3.72
C LEU A 62 -5.54 2.10 2.57
N LEU A 63 -4.26 1.83 2.78
CA LEU A 63 -3.26 1.86 1.70
C LEU A 63 -2.93 0.43 1.30
N TYR A 64 -3.19 0.10 0.04
CA TYR A 64 -3.22 -1.28 -0.44
C TYR A 64 -2.25 -1.49 -1.59
N ARG A 65 -1.68 -2.70 -1.69
CA ARG A 65 -0.91 -3.11 -2.86
C ARG A 65 -1.88 -3.42 -4.00
N ALA A 66 -1.60 -2.84 -5.15
CA ALA A 66 -2.27 -3.09 -6.42
C ALA A 66 -1.26 -3.56 -7.46
N GLU A 67 -1.64 -4.52 -8.30
CA GLU A 67 -0.83 -4.97 -9.44
C GLU A 67 -1.54 -4.75 -10.78
N ASP A 68 -0.75 -4.37 -11.78
CA ASP A 68 -1.13 -4.46 -13.20
C ASP A 68 -0.75 -5.83 -13.79
N ARG A 69 -0.97 -6.02 -15.10
CA ARG A 69 -0.52 -7.20 -15.85
C ARG A 69 0.66 -6.93 -16.78
N VAL A 70 1.30 -5.77 -16.66
CA VAL A 70 2.28 -5.29 -17.65
C VAL A 70 3.71 -5.57 -17.19
N GLY A 71 4.59 -5.88 -18.15
CA GLY A 71 6.02 -5.95 -17.91
C GLY A 71 6.58 -7.35 -17.73
N LYS A 72 7.88 -7.44 -17.46
CA LYS A 72 8.63 -8.72 -17.46
C LYS A 72 8.18 -9.71 -16.39
N TYR A 73 7.62 -9.20 -15.29
CA TYR A 73 7.25 -9.98 -14.11
C TYR A 73 5.74 -10.18 -13.96
N GLU A 74 4.97 -9.95 -15.03
CA GLU A 74 3.50 -10.08 -15.04
C GLU A 74 2.80 -9.19 -13.98
N GLY A 75 3.36 -8.00 -13.77
CA GLY A 75 2.81 -6.98 -12.89
C GLY A 75 3.87 -6.07 -12.25
N THR A 76 3.53 -4.78 -12.13
CA THR A 76 4.24 -3.83 -11.28
C THR A 76 3.36 -3.42 -10.11
N SER A 77 3.87 -3.57 -8.89
CA SER A 77 3.16 -3.19 -7.66
C SER A 77 3.17 -1.70 -7.41
N ARG A 78 2.01 -1.16 -7.04
CA ARG A 78 1.81 0.24 -6.63
C ARG A 78 0.91 0.29 -5.41
N ILE A 79 0.98 1.39 -4.66
CA ILE A 79 0.17 1.59 -3.47
C ILE A 79 -1.02 2.46 -3.82
N GLY A 80 -2.21 1.90 -3.76
CA GLY A 80 -3.46 2.65 -3.82
C GLY A 80 -3.88 3.17 -2.44
N HIS A 81 -4.82 4.10 -2.43
CA HIS A 81 -5.40 4.66 -1.21
C HIS A 81 -6.92 4.60 -1.28
N ALA A 82 -7.56 4.15 -0.21
CA ALA A 82 -9.00 4.19 -0.05
C ALA A 82 -9.39 4.71 1.33
N VAL A 83 -10.56 5.34 1.42
CA VAL A 83 -11.10 5.92 2.66
C VAL A 83 -12.45 5.32 2.97
N SER A 84 -12.70 5.03 4.25
CA SER A 84 -13.97 4.51 4.75
C SER A 84 -14.36 5.19 6.07
N ARG A 85 -15.66 5.39 6.30
CA ARG A 85 -16.18 5.90 7.58
C ARG A 85 -16.62 4.81 8.54
N ASP A 86 -16.81 3.59 8.05
CA ASP A 86 -17.29 2.44 8.82
C ASP A 86 -16.27 1.30 8.87
N GLY A 87 -15.16 1.41 8.14
CA GLY A 87 -14.14 0.37 8.02
C GLY A 87 -14.55 -0.81 7.14
N LEU A 88 -15.68 -0.71 6.43
CA LEU A 88 -16.30 -1.79 5.67
C LEU A 88 -16.52 -1.41 4.21
N GLN A 89 -17.01 -0.19 3.94
CA GLN A 89 -17.24 0.35 2.60
C GLN A 89 -16.17 1.40 2.28
N PHE A 90 -15.38 1.16 1.24
CA PHE A 90 -14.23 2.00 0.89
C PHE A 90 -14.45 2.73 -0.43
N LYS A 91 -14.06 4.00 -0.45
CA LYS A 91 -13.92 4.79 -1.68
C LYS A 91 -12.44 4.88 -2.05
N LYS A 92 -12.06 4.33 -3.21
CA LYS A 92 -10.70 4.38 -3.75
C LYS A 92 -10.39 5.75 -4.37
N GLU A 93 -9.14 6.18 -4.24
CA GLU A 93 -8.55 7.18 -5.13
C GLU A 93 -8.38 6.58 -6.53
N ARG A 94 -8.42 7.44 -7.56
CA ARG A 94 -8.35 6.98 -8.96
C ARG A 94 -6.94 6.52 -9.37
N GLU A 95 -5.93 7.10 -8.75
CA GLU A 95 -4.52 6.90 -9.08
C GLU A 95 -3.76 6.39 -7.84
N PRO A 96 -2.67 5.62 -8.04
CA PRO A 96 -1.85 5.18 -6.92
C PRO A 96 -1.16 6.37 -6.24
N VAL A 97 -0.86 6.25 -4.95
CA VAL A 97 -0.21 7.30 -4.14
C VAL A 97 1.29 7.04 -3.92
N LEU A 98 1.76 5.81 -4.13
CA LEU A 98 3.19 5.49 -4.17
C LEU A 98 3.44 4.46 -5.28
N TYR A 99 4.41 4.74 -6.14
CA TYR A 99 4.73 3.93 -7.31
C TYR A 99 6.17 4.19 -7.75
N PRO A 100 6.76 3.31 -8.59
CA PRO A 100 8.06 3.58 -9.21
C PRO A 100 8.02 4.85 -10.07
N GLU A 101 9.03 5.70 -9.94
CA GLU A 101 9.16 6.95 -10.69
C GLU A 101 10.53 7.04 -11.39
N GLN A 102 10.73 8.05 -12.24
CA GLN A 102 12.07 8.47 -12.67
C GLN A 102 12.74 9.31 -11.56
N ASP A 103 12.99 8.68 -10.42
CA ASP A 103 13.66 9.28 -9.26
C ASP A 103 14.97 8.54 -8.93
N SER A 104 15.61 8.90 -7.81
CA SER A 104 16.84 8.25 -7.35
C SER A 104 16.66 6.79 -6.90
N PHE A 105 15.43 6.31 -6.74
CA PHE A 105 15.07 4.99 -6.25
C PHE A 105 14.58 4.05 -7.35
N HIS A 106 14.46 4.54 -8.59
CA HIS A 106 14.08 3.77 -9.77
C HIS A 106 14.78 2.40 -9.87
N THR A 107 16.09 2.34 -9.65
CA THR A 107 16.86 1.08 -9.75
C THR A 107 16.54 0.06 -8.65
N LEU A 108 15.92 0.50 -7.56
CA LEU A 108 15.48 -0.36 -6.46
C LEU A 108 14.05 -0.89 -6.68
N GLU A 109 13.23 -0.15 -7.42
CA GLU A 109 11.78 -0.37 -7.52
C GLU A 109 11.37 -0.91 -8.89
N TRP A 110 12.19 -0.77 -9.93
CA TRP A 110 11.82 -1.17 -11.28
C TRP A 110 12.37 -2.56 -11.65
N GLU A 111 11.58 -3.50 -12.16
CA GLU A 111 10.18 -3.39 -12.64
C GLU A 111 9.12 -3.95 -11.65
N GLY A 112 9.53 -4.46 -10.50
CA GLY A 112 8.64 -5.16 -9.56
C GLY A 112 7.69 -4.25 -8.77
N GLY A 113 8.14 -3.05 -8.38
CA GLY A 113 7.30 -2.01 -7.81
C GLY A 113 7.56 -1.67 -6.35
N CYS A 114 6.55 -1.00 -5.77
CA CYS A 114 6.45 -0.68 -4.34
C CYS A 114 5.41 -1.60 -3.71
N GLU A 115 5.80 -2.42 -2.75
CA GLU A 115 4.97 -3.50 -2.23
C GLU A 115 4.72 -3.39 -0.72
N ASP A 116 3.61 -4.00 -0.30
CA ASP A 116 3.27 -4.35 1.08
C ASP A 116 3.54 -3.23 2.13
N PRO A 117 2.80 -2.12 2.06
CA PRO A 117 3.02 -0.97 2.93
C PRO A 117 2.68 -1.30 4.39
N ARG A 118 3.46 -0.76 5.33
CA ARG A 118 3.10 -0.65 6.75
C ARG A 118 3.37 0.77 7.22
N ILE A 119 2.38 1.42 7.82
CA ILE A 119 2.50 2.83 8.21
C ILE A 119 2.30 3.00 9.70
N VAL A 120 3.11 3.88 10.28
CA VAL A 120 2.94 4.42 11.63
C VAL A 120 2.95 5.94 11.59
N GLU A 121 2.32 6.58 12.58
CA GLU A 121 2.29 8.03 12.75
C GLU A 121 3.09 8.42 14.00
N ASP A 122 3.90 9.47 13.92
CA ASP A 122 4.54 10.07 15.09
C ASP A 122 3.68 11.15 15.76
N THR A 123 4.13 11.66 16.91
CA THR A 123 3.38 12.69 17.66
C THR A 123 3.30 14.05 16.96
N ASN A 124 4.04 14.26 15.87
CA ASN A 124 4.02 15.49 15.08
C ASN A 124 3.10 15.40 13.86
N GLY A 125 2.41 14.25 13.67
CA GLY A 125 1.56 14.01 12.52
C GLY A 125 2.31 13.58 11.26
N THR A 126 3.55 13.10 11.40
CA THR A 126 4.30 12.52 10.28
C THR A 126 4.01 11.03 10.17
N TYR A 127 3.60 10.60 8.98
CA TYR A 127 3.45 9.20 8.62
C TYR A 127 4.75 8.66 8.07
N TYR A 128 5.12 7.47 8.51
CA TYR A 128 6.27 6.71 8.04
C TYR A 128 5.77 5.42 7.43
N MET A 129 5.91 5.27 6.11
CA MET A 129 5.63 4.03 5.40
C MET A 129 6.92 3.24 5.28
N MET A 130 6.90 2.02 5.82
CA MET A 130 7.84 0.98 5.47
C MET A 130 7.24 0.17 4.33
N TYR A 131 7.96 0.04 3.21
CA TYR A 131 7.50 -0.70 2.03
C TYR A 131 8.66 -1.51 1.44
N THR A 132 8.32 -2.50 0.63
CA THR A 132 9.32 -3.27 -0.12
C THR A 132 9.51 -2.65 -1.49
N ALA A 133 10.73 -2.21 -1.80
CA ALA A 133 11.15 -1.88 -3.17
C ALA A 133 11.67 -3.14 -3.85
N TYR A 134 11.06 -3.52 -4.98
CA TYR A 134 11.38 -4.75 -5.70
C TYR A 134 11.78 -4.46 -7.15
N ASP A 135 13.01 -4.80 -7.54
CA ASP A 135 13.50 -4.63 -8.93
C ASP A 135 13.20 -5.84 -9.83
N GLY A 136 12.44 -6.82 -9.33
CA GLY A 136 12.24 -8.10 -10.00
C GLY A 136 13.34 -9.13 -9.72
N ILE A 137 14.32 -8.80 -8.87
CA ILE A 137 15.39 -9.70 -8.43
C ILE A 137 15.49 -9.69 -6.90
N LYS A 138 15.65 -8.52 -6.27
CA LYS A 138 15.88 -8.36 -4.83
C LYS A 138 14.79 -7.48 -4.21
N ALA A 139 14.16 -8.01 -3.16
CA ALA A 139 13.24 -7.28 -2.29
C ALA A 139 14.03 -6.55 -1.19
N ARG A 140 13.79 -5.24 -1.03
CA ARG A 140 14.50 -4.39 -0.06
C ARG A 140 13.53 -3.54 0.74
N LEU A 141 13.75 -3.44 2.04
CA LEU A 141 12.97 -2.55 2.90
C LEU A 141 13.38 -1.09 2.64
N CYS A 142 12.41 -0.28 2.23
CA CYS A 142 12.55 1.16 2.03
C CYS A 142 11.60 1.93 2.95
N VAL A 143 11.87 3.23 3.11
CA VAL A 143 11.06 4.15 3.90
C VAL A 143 10.58 5.31 3.04
N ALA A 144 9.32 5.72 3.21
CA ALA A 144 8.77 6.97 2.70
C ALA A 144 8.03 7.71 3.81
N THR A 145 7.96 9.05 3.75
CA THR A 145 7.21 9.86 4.71
C THR A 145 6.11 10.69 4.06
N SER A 146 5.05 10.96 4.80
CA SER A 146 3.94 11.82 4.36
C SER A 146 3.35 12.59 5.55
N VAL A 147 2.61 13.66 5.27
CA VAL A 147 1.76 14.36 6.27
C VAL A 147 0.26 14.24 5.94
N ASN A 148 -0.08 13.62 4.81
CA ASN A 148 -1.44 13.56 4.27
C ASN A 148 -1.85 12.18 3.72
N LEU A 149 -0.97 11.18 3.78
CA LEU A 149 -1.14 9.81 3.27
C LEU A 149 -1.25 9.67 1.74
N THR A 150 -1.27 10.76 0.99
CA THR A 150 -1.43 10.76 -0.48
C THR A 150 -0.21 11.25 -1.23
N SER A 151 0.63 12.08 -0.60
CA SER A 151 1.90 12.57 -1.16
C SER A 151 3.05 12.05 -0.32
N TRP A 152 3.94 11.28 -0.93
CA TRP A 152 5.02 10.58 -0.24
C TRP A 152 6.40 11.08 -0.68
N SER A 153 7.29 11.31 0.27
CA SER A 153 8.73 11.54 0.04
C SER A 153 9.48 10.25 0.35
N LYS A 154 10.09 9.64 -0.67
CA LYS A 154 10.90 8.42 -0.53
C LYS A 154 12.30 8.74 0.03
N HIS A 155 12.78 7.90 0.93
CA HIS A 155 14.10 8.00 1.57
C HIS A 155 15.04 6.85 1.21
N GLY A 156 14.57 5.89 0.41
CA GLY A 156 15.33 4.72 0.01
C GLY A 156 15.46 3.70 1.15
N LEU A 157 16.59 3.00 1.18
CA LEU A 157 16.82 1.81 2.00
C LEU A 157 16.80 2.11 3.49
N ALA A 158 16.01 1.36 4.25
CA ALA A 158 15.94 1.47 5.71
C ALA A 158 17.30 1.17 6.40
N PHE A 159 18.12 0.30 5.79
CA PHE A 159 19.37 -0.21 6.37
C PHE A 159 20.63 0.25 5.63
N GLY A 160 20.56 1.30 4.81
CA GLY A 160 21.74 1.81 4.09
C GLY A 160 22.10 0.97 2.86
N GLN A 161 23.18 0.18 2.88
CA GLN A 161 23.64 -0.56 1.69
C GLN A 161 22.85 -1.85 1.46
N ALA A 162 22.49 -2.13 0.20
CA ALA A 162 21.72 -3.30 -0.24
C ALA A 162 22.57 -4.40 -0.88
#